data_AF-A0A8T5S3F2-F1
#
_entry.id   AF-A0A8T5S3F2-F1
#
_cell.length_a   1.000
_cell.length_b   1.000
_cell.length_c   1.000
_cell.angle_alpha   90.00
_cell.angle_beta   90.00
_cell.angle_gamma   90.00
#
_symmetry.space_group_name_H-M   'P 1'
#
loop_
_entity.id
_entity.type
_entity.pdbx_description
1 polymer ?
#
loop_
_entity_poly.entity_id
_entity_poly.type
_entity_poly.pdbx_seq_one_letter_code
_entity_poly.pdbx_strand_id
1 'polypeptide(L)'
;MSDSDWSKISFKQFLNEYDIDLLINTAPTLLYSKKDKEPEAYNSLIAFFFLTGGLLIYISITYFLASIYFNLLLFTIIIIIDTIVSILLLVNYIKSNVYIKPLECWLEIFKGRKENDTEFYCFKYYVIFSGKSHPNKAKNLIYKLYQEQVLKTKIEIVPVEVYVKIDSGGKKLQEKIGFFFQYGEGNTFKEEKIDQESWKFFPHHKAENDNFMATANWDHQFEWRDDLDYDYDKLHEYAPWVIQKWNKDNLKPLEEDYKKKINWNMRNISPFPKLNPWEEDFEQQTYQDPNAYREETIINEVINKIIGTDKEIKKIRDIKDKLLDIKAYFRDISTPQPLNLHDANEGTSYY
;
A
#
# COMPACT_ATOMS: atom_id res chain seq x y z
N MET A 1 -4.83 -18.64 -20.87
CA MET A 1 -5.81 -18.19 -19.85
C MET A 1 -6.53 -19.44 -19.40
N SER A 2 -6.26 -19.95 -18.19
CA SER A 2 -6.96 -21.12 -17.67
C SER A 2 -8.40 -20.74 -17.36
N ASP A 3 -9.36 -21.51 -17.86
CA ASP A 3 -10.76 -21.42 -17.44
C ASP A 3 -10.80 -21.64 -15.93
N SER A 4 -10.95 -20.56 -15.19
CA SER A 4 -11.04 -20.59 -13.74
C SER A 4 -12.44 -21.05 -13.38
N ASP A 5 -12.58 -22.22 -12.75
CA ASP A 5 -13.87 -22.76 -12.24
C ASP A 5 -14.48 -21.90 -11.11
N TRP A 6 -13.86 -20.75 -10.81
CA TRP A 6 -14.35 -19.78 -9.85
C TRP A 6 -15.39 -18.84 -10.46
N SER A 7 -16.58 -18.85 -9.87
CA SER A 7 -17.65 -17.90 -10.17
C SER A 7 -17.66 -16.78 -9.13
N LYS A 8 -17.51 -15.52 -9.56
CA LYS A 8 -17.67 -14.37 -8.66
C LYS A 8 -19.14 -14.24 -8.28
N ILE A 9 -19.42 -14.13 -6.98
CA ILE A 9 -20.77 -13.88 -6.47
C ILE A 9 -20.87 -12.51 -5.81
N SER A 10 -22.05 -11.89 -5.85
CA SER A 10 -22.24 -10.58 -5.24
C SER A 10 -22.27 -10.70 -3.71
N PHE A 11 -21.75 -9.69 -3.02
CA PHE A 11 -21.76 -9.62 -1.55
C PHE A 11 -23.19 -9.75 -0.99
N LYS A 12 -24.17 -9.10 -1.61
CA LYS A 12 -25.58 -9.19 -1.21
C LYS A 12 -26.14 -10.61 -1.40
N GLN A 13 -25.81 -11.27 -2.50
CA GLN A 13 -26.22 -12.65 -2.74
C GLN A 13 -25.66 -13.57 -1.66
N PHE A 14 -24.37 -13.42 -1.32
CA PHE A 14 -23.76 -14.19 -0.24
C PHE A 14 -24.45 -13.95 1.11
N LEU A 15 -24.73 -12.69 1.46
CA LEU A 15 -25.39 -12.36 2.74
C LEU A 15 -26.86 -12.82 2.84
N ASN A 16 -27.53 -13.07 1.71
CA ASN A 16 -28.85 -13.70 1.73
C ASN A 16 -28.77 -15.18 2.13
N GLU A 17 -27.61 -15.80 1.89
CA GLU A 17 -27.38 -17.22 2.13
C GLU A 17 -26.67 -17.45 3.48
N TYR A 18 -25.73 -16.58 3.86
CA TYR A 18 -24.82 -16.72 5.00
C TYR A 18 -24.72 -15.43 5.84
N ASP A 19 -24.33 -15.55 7.11
CA ASP A 19 -24.08 -14.40 7.97
C ASP A 19 -22.74 -13.70 7.63
N ILE A 20 -22.68 -12.37 7.79
CA ILE A 20 -21.44 -11.58 7.67
C ILE A 20 -20.37 -12.03 8.67
N ASP A 21 -20.79 -12.60 9.81
CA ASP A 21 -19.87 -13.12 10.83
C ASP A 21 -18.96 -14.22 10.26
N LEU A 22 -19.41 -14.97 9.25
CA LEU A 22 -18.57 -15.93 8.54
C LEU A 22 -17.38 -15.24 7.85
N LEU A 23 -17.63 -14.13 7.16
CA LEU A 23 -16.61 -13.34 6.46
C LEU A 23 -15.64 -12.67 7.45
N ILE A 24 -16.13 -12.22 8.60
CA ILE A 24 -15.32 -11.61 9.65
C ILE A 24 -14.41 -12.65 10.32
N ASN A 25 -14.95 -13.81 10.68
CA ASN A 25 -14.21 -14.88 11.36
C ASN A 25 -13.16 -15.54 10.46
N THR A 26 -13.35 -15.46 9.14
CA THR A 26 -12.42 -16.02 8.16
C THR A 26 -11.35 -15.02 7.72
N ALA A 27 -11.59 -13.72 7.90
CA ALA A 27 -10.65 -12.68 7.51
C ALA A 27 -9.27 -12.84 8.16
N PRO A 28 -8.18 -12.52 7.45
CA PRO A 28 -6.83 -12.67 7.98
C PRO A 28 -6.59 -11.68 9.12
N THR A 29 -6.13 -12.19 10.27
CA THR A 29 -5.65 -11.33 11.37
C THR A 29 -4.21 -10.94 11.09
N LEU A 30 -3.93 -9.64 11.14
CA LEU A 30 -2.65 -9.10 10.73
C LEU A 30 -1.85 -8.59 11.90
N LEU A 31 -0.54 -8.71 11.79
CA LEU A 31 0.44 -8.14 12.70
C LEU A 31 1.18 -7.02 11.95
N TYR A 32 0.97 -5.77 12.35
CA TYR A 32 1.62 -4.62 11.71
C TYR A 32 2.42 -3.79 12.71
N SER A 33 3.43 -3.07 12.19
CA SER A 33 4.33 -2.26 12.99
C SER A 33 3.78 -0.87 13.31
N LYS A 34 4.23 -0.30 14.43
CA LYS A 34 4.26 1.17 14.59
C LYS A 34 5.61 1.79 14.16
N LYS A 35 6.50 1.06 13.50
CA LYS A 35 7.77 1.63 13.01
C LYS A 35 7.64 2.19 11.60
N ASP A 36 6.82 1.55 10.76
CA ASP A 36 6.53 2.04 9.41
C ASP A 36 5.83 3.41 9.48
N LYS A 37 6.47 4.47 8.99
CA LYS A 37 5.98 5.86 9.09
C LYS A 37 6.08 6.61 7.77
N GLU A 38 5.08 7.44 7.50
CA GLU A 38 5.13 8.43 6.43
C GLU A 38 4.96 9.86 6.99
N PRO A 39 5.83 10.79 6.59
CA PRO A 39 5.62 12.21 6.88
C PRO A 39 4.52 12.78 5.97
N GLU A 40 3.38 13.14 6.57
CA GLU A 40 2.21 13.64 5.83
C GLU A 40 2.16 15.18 5.69
N ALA A 41 2.69 15.95 6.65
CA ALA A 41 2.54 17.42 6.65
C ALA A 41 3.78 18.19 6.15
N TYR A 42 4.37 17.79 5.03
CA TYR A 42 5.47 18.54 4.40
C TYR A 42 5.11 20.01 4.13
N ASN A 43 3.85 20.29 3.76
CA ASN A 43 3.39 21.66 3.57
C ASN A 43 3.39 22.47 4.88
N SER A 44 3.16 21.84 6.03
CA SER A 44 3.31 22.50 7.34
C SER A 44 4.77 22.83 7.64
N LEU A 45 5.71 21.96 7.28
CA LEU A 45 7.14 22.25 7.40
C LEU A 45 7.60 23.38 6.48
N ILE A 46 7.13 23.39 5.22
CA ILE A 46 7.42 24.46 4.27
C ILE A 46 6.87 25.80 4.78
N ALA A 47 5.61 25.83 5.22
CA ALA A 47 4.99 27.02 5.80
C ALA A 47 5.71 27.51 7.06
N PHE A 48 6.17 26.58 7.91
CA PHE A 48 7.00 26.89 9.08
C PHE A 48 8.27 27.65 8.70
N PHE A 49 9.01 27.18 7.67
CA PHE A 49 10.23 27.86 7.23
C PHE A 49 9.96 29.23 6.60
N PHE A 50 8.87 29.38 5.84
CA PHE A 50 8.48 30.69 5.29
C PHE A 50 8.11 31.69 6.38
N LEU A 51 7.30 31.29 7.37
CA LEU A 51 6.93 32.15 8.49
C LEU A 51 8.14 32.50 9.35
N THR A 52 8.96 31.51 9.71
CA THR A 52 10.17 31.77 10.51
C THR A 52 11.16 32.67 9.78
N GLY A 53 11.40 32.42 8.49
CA GLY A 53 12.26 33.26 7.66
C GLY A 53 11.71 34.68 7.51
N GLY A 54 10.41 34.82 7.26
CA GLY A 54 9.70 36.10 7.20
C GLY A 54 9.80 36.88 8.51
N LEU A 55 9.64 36.20 9.65
CA LEU A 55 9.78 36.79 10.99
C LEU A 55 11.19 37.33 11.22
N LEU A 56 12.23 36.59 10.85
CA LEU A 56 13.62 37.04 10.98
C LEU A 56 13.92 38.28 10.12
N ILE A 57 13.38 38.33 8.90
CA ILE A 57 13.48 39.50 8.02
C ILE A 57 12.74 40.68 8.64
N TYR A 58 11.51 40.47 9.15
CA TYR A 58 10.71 41.50 9.81
C TYR A 58 11.44 42.09 11.03
N ILE A 59 12.02 41.23 11.89
CA ILE A 59 12.82 41.67 13.05
C ILE A 59 14.00 42.53 12.59
N SER A 60 14.71 42.09 11.55
CA SER A 60 15.88 42.81 11.02
C SER A 60 15.52 44.19 10.48
N ILE A 61 14.46 44.28 9.65
CA ILE A 61 13.97 45.56 9.11
C ILE A 61 13.46 46.47 10.21
N THR A 62 12.71 45.93 11.18
CA THR A 62 12.17 46.71 12.29
C THR A 62 13.27 47.29 13.16
N TYR A 63 14.33 46.51 13.43
CA TYR A 63 15.49 47.00 14.17
C TYR A 63 16.24 48.10 13.39
N PHE A 64 16.41 47.93 12.08
CA PHE A 64 17.04 48.93 11.21
C PHE A 64 16.25 50.25 11.16
N LEU A 65 14.93 50.18 11.15
CA LEU A 65 14.03 51.35 11.10
C LEU A 65 13.59 51.85 12.50
N ALA A 66 14.15 51.28 13.57
CA ALA A 66 13.68 51.52 14.92
C ALA A 66 13.76 53.00 15.34
N SER A 67 14.69 53.76 14.77
CA SER A 67 14.87 55.19 15.02
C SER A 67 13.80 56.08 14.39
N ILE A 68 13.02 55.56 13.44
CA ILE A 68 12.07 56.33 12.63
C ILE A 68 10.62 55.98 13.01
N TYR A 69 10.29 54.68 13.04
CA TYR A 69 8.94 54.19 13.31
C TYR A 69 9.01 52.88 14.10
N PHE A 70 9.08 52.95 15.43
CA PHE A 70 9.03 51.77 16.29
C PHE A 70 7.82 51.80 17.23
N ASN A 71 6.97 50.78 17.12
CA ASN A 71 5.90 50.52 18.07
C ASN A 71 6.16 49.17 18.75
N LEU A 72 6.60 49.22 20.00
CA LEU A 72 6.94 48.04 20.78
C LEU A 72 5.77 47.06 20.93
N LEU A 73 4.56 47.59 21.18
CA LEU A 73 3.37 46.76 21.38
C LEU A 73 3.04 45.96 20.12
N LEU A 74 3.01 46.62 18.95
CA LEU A 74 2.74 45.96 17.67
C LEU A 74 3.82 44.91 17.34
N PHE A 75 5.08 45.28 17.54
CA PHE A 75 6.23 44.40 17.31
C PHE A 75 6.15 43.11 18.15
N THR A 76 5.87 43.25 19.46
CA THR A 76 5.73 42.11 20.36
C THR A 76 4.54 41.23 19.99
N ILE A 77 3.40 41.81 19.61
CA ILE A 77 2.20 41.05 19.19
C ILE A 77 2.51 40.20 17.94
N ILE A 78 3.16 40.78 16.92
CA ILE A 78 3.50 40.07 15.67
C ILE A 78 4.42 38.88 15.98
N ILE A 79 5.45 39.08 16.81
CA ILE A 79 6.37 38.00 17.20
C ILE A 79 5.63 36.86 17.91
N ILE A 80 4.74 37.19 18.86
CA ILE A 80 4.01 36.17 19.62
C ILE A 80 3.11 35.34 18.70
N ILE A 81 2.35 35.99 17.81
CA ILE A 81 1.44 35.30 16.88
C ILE A 81 2.23 34.37 15.94
N ASP A 82 3.27 34.89 15.27
CA ASP A 82 4.06 34.09 14.33
C ASP A 82 4.75 32.92 15.02
N THR A 83 5.24 33.12 16.25
CA THR A 83 5.86 32.05 17.04
C THR A 83 4.85 30.96 17.38
N ILE A 84 3.64 31.32 17.82
CA ILE A 84 2.57 30.34 18.13
C ILE A 84 2.20 29.55 16.86
N VAL A 85 1.96 30.23 15.73
CA VAL A 85 1.60 29.57 14.47
C VAL A 85 2.73 28.65 14.00
N SER A 86 3.98 29.11 14.09
CA SER A 86 5.15 28.31 13.73
C SER A 86 5.29 27.05 14.61
N ILE A 87 5.08 27.17 15.93
CA ILE A 87 5.07 26.02 16.84
C ILE A 87 3.95 25.05 16.46
N LEU A 88 2.74 25.54 16.18
CA LEU A 88 1.61 24.69 15.77
C LEU A 88 1.91 23.94 14.47
N LEU A 89 2.51 24.59 13.47
CA LEU A 89 2.93 23.97 12.22
C LEU A 89 4.02 22.92 12.42
N LEU A 90 5.00 23.20 13.30
CA LEU A 90 6.05 22.25 13.64
C LEU A 90 5.51 21.05 14.41
N VAL A 91 4.62 21.27 15.38
CA VAL A 91 3.93 20.20 16.12
C VAL A 91 3.07 19.37 15.17
N ASN A 92 2.37 20.00 14.22
CA ASN A 92 1.62 19.29 13.18
C ASN A 92 2.56 18.43 12.33
N TYR A 93 3.70 18.98 11.89
CA TYR A 93 4.70 18.22 11.15
C TYR A 93 5.25 17.02 11.95
N ILE A 94 5.66 17.23 13.20
CA ILE A 94 6.19 16.16 14.07
C ILE A 94 5.12 15.08 14.33
N LYS A 95 3.87 15.48 14.58
CA LYS A 95 2.75 14.56 14.78
C LYS A 95 2.28 13.89 13.49
N SER A 96 2.61 14.47 12.33
CA SER A 96 2.29 13.92 11.02
C SER A 96 3.29 12.88 10.51
N ASN A 97 4.22 12.40 11.34
CA ASN A 97 4.79 11.06 11.16
C ASN A 97 3.70 10.03 11.44
N VAL A 98 2.86 9.78 10.43
CA VAL A 98 1.72 8.89 10.55
C VAL A 98 2.21 7.48 10.28
N TYR A 99 1.84 6.56 11.18
CA TYR A 99 2.15 5.16 11.00
C TYR A 99 1.47 4.64 9.74
N ILE A 100 2.20 3.91 8.91
CA ILE A 100 1.58 3.08 7.88
C ILE A 100 0.79 2.02 8.62
N LYS A 101 -0.54 2.07 8.50
CA LYS A 101 -1.45 1.17 9.21
C LYS A 101 -2.56 0.68 8.29
N PRO A 102 -3.12 -0.50 8.56
CA PRO A 102 -4.36 -0.92 7.92
C PRO A 102 -5.47 0.08 8.25
N LEU A 103 -6.21 0.50 7.24
CA LEU A 103 -7.36 1.41 7.35
C LEU A 103 -8.66 0.62 7.35
N GLU A 104 -8.81 -0.23 6.33
CA GLU A 104 -9.99 -1.05 6.07
C GLU A 104 -9.60 -2.25 5.22
N CYS A 105 -10.52 -3.19 5.06
CA CYS A 105 -10.35 -4.36 4.22
C CYS A 105 -11.52 -4.46 3.27
N TRP A 106 -11.23 -4.46 1.96
CA TRP A 106 -12.25 -4.72 0.96
C TRP A 106 -12.31 -6.20 0.61
N LEU A 107 -13.45 -6.65 0.10
CA LEU A 107 -13.70 -8.07 -0.12
C LEU A 107 -14.38 -8.34 -1.46
N GLU A 108 -13.90 -9.36 -2.15
CA GLU A 108 -14.63 -10.07 -3.21
C GLU A 108 -14.81 -11.54 -2.84
N ILE A 109 -15.93 -12.13 -3.26
CA ILE A 109 -16.32 -13.48 -2.91
C ILE A 109 -16.43 -14.32 -4.19
N PHE A 110 -15.77 -15.47 -4.18
CA PHE A 110 -15.78 -16.43 -5.28
C PHE A 110 -16.29 -17.76 -4.78
N LYS A 111 -17.20 -18.35 -5.55
CA LYS A 111 -17.76 -19.69 -5.35
C LYS A 111 -17.12 -20.63 -6.37
N GLY A 112 -16.53 -21.71 -5.87
CA GLY A 112 -15.87 -22.73 -6.67
C GLY A 112 -16.71 -23.99 -6.79
N ARG A 113 -16.03 -25.12 -6.91
CA ARG A 113 -16.66 -26.43 -7.05
C ARG A 113 -17.53 -26.80 -5.84
N LYS A 114 -18.57 -27.60 -6.10
CA LYS A 114 -19.36 -28.30 -5.08
C LYS A 114 -19.03 -29.78 -5.11
N GLU A 115 -18.71 -30.35 -3.95
CA GLU A 115 -18.46 -31.78 -3.77
C GLU A 115 -19.34 -32.31 -2.64
N ASN A 116 -20.26 -33.21 -2.96
CA ASN A 116 -21.28 -33.71 -2.04
C ASN A 116 -22.08 -32.54 -1.41
N ASP A 117 -22.10 -32.48 -0.08
CA ASP A 117 -22.76 -31.43 0.70
C ASP A 117 -21.84 -30.22 0.97
N THR A 118 -20.63 -30.20 0.41
CA THR A 118 -19.64 -29.15 0.64
C THR A 118 -19.45 -28.25 -0.57
N GLU A 119 -19.42 -26.94 -0.35
CA GLU A 119 -19.08 -25.94 -1.37
C GLU A 119 -17.76 -25.24 -1.01
N PHE A 120 -16.89 -25.10 -2.01
CA PHE A 120 -15.64 -24.37 -1.87
C PHE A 120 -15.84 -22.88 -2.14
N TYR A 121 -15.29 -22.05 -1.28
CA TYR A 121 -15.29 -20.59 -1.43
C TYR A 121 -13.88 -20.03 -1.30
N CYS A 122 -13.62 -18.97 -2.06
CA CYS A 122 -12.46 -18.10 -1.89
C CYS A 122 -12.93 -16.70 -1.53
N PHE A 123 -12.50 -16.23 -0.36
CA PHE A 123 -12.68 -14.88 0.10
C PHE A 123 -11.40 -14.11 -0.19
N LYS A 124 -11.48 -13.17 -1.12
CA LYS A 124 -10.34 -12.35 -1.53
C LYS A 124 -10.38 -11.02 -0.81
N TYR A 125 -9.55 -10.91 0.22
CA TYR A 125 -9.41 -9.74 1.07
C TYR A 125 -8.36 -8.81 0.49
N TYR A 126 -8.69 -7.53 0.35
CA TYR A 126 -7.80 -6.47 -0.09
C TYR A 126 -7.55 -5.57 1.11
N VAL A 127 -6.42 -5.79 1.79
CA VAL A 127 -6.02 -5.01 2.96
C VAL A 127 -5.53 -3.66 2.49
N ILE A 128 -6.18 -2.59 2.95
CA ILE A 128 -5.86 -1.21 2.55
C ILE A 128 -4.97 -0.58 3.60
N PHE A 129 -3.73 -0.25 3.23
CA PHE A 129 -2.79 0.47 4.07
C PHE A 129 -2.81 1.96 3.74
N SER A 130 -2.54 2.80 4.74
CA SER A 130 -2.44 4.25 4.55
C SER A 130 -1.28 4.68 3.63
N GLY A 131 -0.31 3.80 3.38
CA GLY A 131 0.89 4.12 2.62
C GLY A 131 1.73 2.90 2.26
N LYS A 132 2.90 3.14 1.65
CA LYS A 132 3.96 2.18 1.30
C LYS A 132 5.32 2.88 1.46
N SER A 133 6.28 2.21 2.08
CA SER A 133 7.65 2.70 2.27
C SER A 133 8.62 1.96 1.36
N HIS A 134 9.55 2.66 0.72
CA HIS A 134 10.63 2.08 -0.07
C HIS A 134 12.01 2.39 0.59
N PRO A 135 12.96 1.44 0.63
CA PRO A 135 14.22 1.56 1.40
C PRO A 135 15.08 2.73 0.92
N ASN A 136 15.15 2.89 -0.40
CA ASN A 136 15.85 3.99 -1.02
C ASN A 136 14.99 5.25 -0.96
N LYS A 137 15.34 6.18 -0.06
CA LYS A 137 14.60 7.44 0.16
C LYS A 137 14.40 8.26 -1.12
N ALA A 138 15.35 8.22 -2.05
CA ALA A 138 15.24 8.95 -3.31
C ALA A 138 14.25 8.25 -4.26
N LYS A 139 14.38 6.93 -4.46
CA LYS A 139 13.38 6.17 -5.23
C LYS A 139 11.99 6.25 -4.59
N ASN A 140 11.89 6.22 -3.27
CA ASN A 140 10.64 6.36 -2.53
C ASN A 140 9.89 7.64 -2.95
N LEU A 141 10.61 8.76 -3.10
CA LEU A 141 9.99 10.01 -3.57
C LEU A 141 9.43 9.88 -4.99
N ILE A 142 10.11 9.16 -5.88
CA ILE A 142 9.64 8.88 -7.25
C ILE A 142 8.41 7.96 -7.21
N TYR A 143 8.42 6.89 -6.42
CA TYR A 143 7.26 6.03 -6.18
C TYR A 143 6.07 6.84 -5.65
N LYS A 144 6.29 7.79 -4.73
CA LYS A 144 5.21 8.66 -4.22
C LYS A 144 4.66 9.59 -5.29
N LEU A 145 5.50 10.12 -6.18
CA LEU A 145 5.04 10.89 -7.33
C LEU A 145 4.20 10.02 -8.28
N TYR A 146 4.62 8.78 -8.53
CA TYR A 146 3.83 7.82 -9.32
C TYR A 146 2.48 7.52 -8.67
N GLN A 147 2.44 7.22 -7.37
CA GLN A 147 1.21 6.99 -6.61
C GLN A 147 0.24 8.19 -6.70
N GLU A 148 0.73 9.40 -6.49
CA GLU A 148 -0.07 10.62 -6.56
C GLU A 148 -0.58 10.90 -7.98
N GLN A 149 0.31 10.80 -8.99
CA GLN A 149 -0.02 11.20 -10.34
C GLN A 149 -0.77 10.11 -11.12
N VAL A 150 -0.38 8.84 -10.99
CA VAL A 150 -0.93 7.72 -11.77
C VAL A 150 -2.04 7.00 -11.01
N LEU A 151 -1.78 6.59 -9.77
CA LEU A 151 -2.77 5.83 -8.97
C LEU A 151 -3.82 6.74 -8.30
N LYS A 152 -3.59 8.05 -8.27
CA LYS A 152 -4.46 9.08 -7.63
C LYS A 152 -4.63 8.89 -6.12
N THR A 153 -3.81 8.06 -5.50
CA THR A 153 -3.84 7.78 -4.06
C THR A 153 -2.50 7.22 -3.61
N LYS A 154 -2.19 7.38 -2.33
CA LYS A 154 -0.97 6.87 -1.68
C LYS A 154 -1.18 5.52 -1.00
N ILE A 155 -2.43 5.04 -0.93
CA ILE A 155 -2.74 3.78 -0.26
C ILE A 155 -2.05 2.61 -0.96
N GLU A 156 -1.66 1.64 -0.15
CA GLU A 156 -1.22 0.34 -0.62
C GLU A 156 -2.32 -0.69 -0.44
N ILE A 157 -2.40 -1.64 -1.37
CA ILE A 157 -3.42 -2.69 -1.37
C ILE A 157 -2.72 -4.03 -1.40
N VAL A 158 -2.88 -4.79 -0.32
CA VAL A 158 -2.31 -6.13 -0.22
C VAL A 158 -3.43 -7.17 -0.32
N PRO A 159 -3.49 -7.94 -1.43
CA PRO A 159 -4.46 -9.01 -1.58
C PRO A 159 -4.05 -10.28 -0.80
N VAL A 160 -5.03 -10.87 -0.11
CA VAL A 160 -4.93 -12.16 0.59
C VAL A 160 -6.13 -13.01 0.20
N GLU A 161 -5.88 -14.21 -0.29
CA GLU A 161 -6.92 -15.19 -0.61
C GLU A 161 -7.08 -16.14 0.56
N VAL A 162 -8.32 -16.33 1.02
CA VAL A 162 -8.67 -17.27 2.08
C VAL A 162 -9.61 -18.32 1.51
N TYR A 163 -9.18 -19.58 1.59
CA TYR A 163 -9.93 -20.72 1.06
C TYR A 163 -10.68 -21.42 2.18
N VAL A 164 -11.97 -21.68 1.96
CA VAL A 164 -12.86 -22.30 2.95
C VAL A 164 -13.78 -23.33 2.30
N LYS A 165 -14.24 -24.27 3.13
CA LYS A 165 -15.33 -25.20 2.84
C LYS A 165 -16.53 -24.84 3.68
N ILE A 166 -17.69 -24.76 3.04
CA ILE A 166 -18.95 -24.42 3.69
C ILE A 166 -19.95 -25.54 3.44
N ASP A 167 -20.63 -25.96 4.50
CA ASP A 167 -21.72 -26.93 4.41
C ASP A 167 -22.94 -26.30 3.73
N SER A 168 -23.34 -26.88 2.61
CA SER A 168 -24.47 -26.46 1.79
C SER A 168 -25.81 -26.57 2.54
N GLY A 169 -25.94 -27.54 3.46
CA GLY A 169 -27.16 -27.82 4.19
C GLY A 169 -27.26 -27.07 5.53
N GLY A 170 -26.12 -26.87 6.20
CA GLY A 170 -26.04 -26.24 7.52
C GLY A 170 -25.71 -24.75 7.50
N LYS A 171 -25.29 -24.19 6.36
CA LYS A 171 -24.85 -22.78 6.20
C LYS A 171 -23.79 -22.35 7.21
N LYS A 172 -22.93 -23.30 7.59
CA LYS A 172 -21.86 -23.11 8.59
C LYS A 172 -20.51 -23.37 7.94
N LEU A 173 -19.49 -22.69 8.45
CA LEU A 173 -18.11 -22.99 8.13
C LEU A 173 -17.82 -24.44 8.52
N GLN A 174 -17.46 -25.26 7.54
CA GLN A 174 -17.02 -26.62 7.78
C GLN A 174 -15.51 -26.65 8.05
N GLU A 175 -14.74 -25.95 7.21
CA GLU A 175 -13.28 -25.93 7.31
C GLU A 175 -12.72 -24.61 6.76
N LYS A 176 -11.72 -24.06 7.45
CA LYS A 176 -10.84 -23.04 6.89
C LYS A 176 -9.58 -23.72 6.41
N ILE A 177 -9.36 -23.75 5.10
CA ILE A 177 -8.28 -24.51 4.46
C ILE A 177 -6.96 -23.80 4.70
N GLY A 178 -6.89 -22.51 4.37
CA GLY A 178 -5.68 -21.72 4.57
C GLY A 178 -5.69 -20.38 3.85
N PHE A 179 -4.52 -19.78 3.78
CA PHE A 179 -4.26 -18.46 3.21
C PHE A 179 -3.32 -18.60 2.02
N PHE A 180 -3.53 -17.78 1.00
CA PHE A 180 -2.62 -17.63 -0.12
C PHE A 180 -2.36 -16.15 -0.37
N PHE A 181 -1.10 -15.75 -0.28
CA PHE A 181 -0.69 -14.36 -0.41
C PHE A 181 0.76 -14.29 -0.90
N GLN A 182 1.15 -13.12 -1.40
CA GLN A 182 2.52 -12.83 -1.81
C GLN A 182 3.46 -12.93 -0.61
N TYR A 183 4.52 -13.72 -0.72
CA TYR A 183 5.46 -13.95 0.38
C TYR A 183 6.88 -13.66 -0.08
N GLY A 184 7.50 -12.62 0.48
CA GLY A 184 8.90 -12.29 0.23
C GLY A 184 9.84 -13.33 0.85
N GLU A 185 10.17 -14.38 0.10
CA GLU A 185 11.08 -15.44 0.53
C GLU A 185 12.55 -15.05 0.33
N GLY A 186 13.40 -15.35 1.31
CA GLY A 186 14.85 -15.52 1.09
C GLY A 186 15.75 -14.28 1.17
N ASN A 187 15.23 -13.06 1.30
CA ASN A 187 16.09 -11.87 1.36
C ASN A 187 16.15 -11.25 2.76
N THR A 188 17.36 -10.94 3.22
CA THR A 188 17.50 -10.06 4.39
C THR A 188 16.90 -8.70 4.04
N PHE A 189 16.17 -8.08 4.97
CA PHE A 189 15.54 -6.76 4.88
C PHE A 189 16.49 -5.58 4.51
N LYS A 190 17.77 -5.88 4.27
CA LYS A 190 18.84 -4.99 3.83
C LYS A 190 18.83 -4.72 2.33
N GLU A 191 18.26 -5.62 1.52
CA GLU A 191 18.32 -5.55 0.07
C GLU A 191 17.08 -4.86 -0.53
N GLU A 192 17.26 -4.08 -1.60
CA GLU A 192 16.13 -3.47 -2.33
C GLU A 192 15.28 -4.52 -3.06
N LYS A 193 15.84 -5.72 -3.29
CA LYS A 193 15.19 -6.78 -4.04
C LYS A 193 14.41 -7.66 -3.09
N ILE A 194 13.10 -7.69 -3.27
CA ILE A 194 12.20 -8.69 -2.69
C ILE A 194 11.65 -9.49 -3.87
N ASP A 195 11.54 -10.80 -3.73
CA ASP A 195 10.78 -11.58 -4.70
C ASP A 195 9.30 -11.24 -4.57
N GLN A 196 8.81 -10.45 -5.52
CA GLN A 196 7.41 -10.03 -5.58
C GLN A 196 6.55 -10.98 -6.44
N GLU A 197 7.14 -11.91 -7.18
CA GLU A 197 6.38 -12.80 -8.06
C GLU A 197 5.72 -13.93 -7.28
N SER A 198 6.39 -14.40 -6.23
CA SER A 198 6.01 -15.62 -5.52
C SER A 198 4.82 -15.44 -4.57
N TRP A 199 3.76 -16.21 -4.82
CA TRP A 199 2.65 -16.42 -3.89
C TRP A 199 2.75 -17.79 -3.24
N LYS A 200 2.50 -17.85 -1.93
CA LYS A 200 2.70 -19.07 -1.13
C LYS A 200 1.47 -19.43 -0.32
N PHE A 201 1.18 -20.73 -0.25
CA PHE A 201 0.08 -21.28 0.53
C PHE A 201 0.51 -21.55 1.97
N PHE A 202 -0.33 -21.12 2.89
CA PHE A 202 -0.18 -21.31 4.32
C PHE A 202 -1.42 -22.02 4.86
N PRO A 203 -1.30 -23.29 5.25
CA PRO A 203 -2.39 -24.04 5.88
C PRO A 203 -2.92 -23.32 7.12
N HIS A 204 -4.23 -23.41 7.38
CA HIS A 204 -4.85 -22.67 8.48
C HIS A 204 -4.28 -23.03 9.86
N HIS A 205 -3.89 -24.29 10.08
CA HIS A 205 -3.31 -24.74 11.35
C HIS A 205 -2.05 -23.95 11.75
N LYS A 206 -1.33 -23.37 10.77
CA LYS A 206 -0.17 -22.51 11.06
C LYS A 206 -0.57 -21.18 11.72
N ALA A 207 -1.83 -20.76 11.60
CA ALA A 207 -2.34 -19.54 12.23
C ALA A 207 -2.99 -19.80 13.61
N GLU A 208 -2.97 -21.05 14.08
CA GLU A 208 -3.38 -21.38 15.45
C GLU A 208 -2.36 -20.83 16.47
N ASN A 209 -2.74 -20.77 17.75
CA ASN A 209 -1.89 -20.26 18.84
C ASN A 209 -1.38 -18.82 18.63
N ASP A 210 -2.27 -17.94 18.14
CA ASP A 210 -1.97 -16.52 17.91
C ASP A 210 -0.79 -16.26 16.95
N ASN A 211 -0.54 -17.18 16.02
CA ASN A 211 0.39 -16.94 14.93
C ASN A 211 -0.30 -16.15 13.82
N PHE A 212 0.09 -14.87 13.67
CA PHE A 212 -0.57 -13.92 12.78
C PHE A 212 0.25 -13.64 11.52
N MET A 213 -0.44 -13.14 10.48
CA MET A 213 0.20 -12.75 9.25
C MET A 213 0.89 -11.39 9.40
N ALA A 214 2.22 -11.34 9.28
CA ALA A 214 2.98 -10.11 9.46
C ALA A 214 3.02 -9.26 8.18
N THR A 215 2.86 -7.94 8.32
CA THR A 215 3.01 -6.98 7.20
C THR A 215 4.42 -6.91 6.65
N ALA A 216 5.40 -7.30 7.48
CA ALA A 216 6.76 -7.56 7.06
C ALA A 216 6.85 -8.63 5.95
N ASN A 217 5.79 -9.33 5.55
CA ASN A 217 5.84 -10.26 4.43
C ASN A 217 5.37 -9.66 3.09
N TRP A 218 4.99 -8.37 3.06
CA TRP A 218 4.22 -7.74 1.98
C TRP A 218 4.81 -6.42 1.44
N ASP A 219 6.13 -6.26 1.45
CA ASP A 219 6.88 -5.01 1.13
C ASP A 219 6.96 -3.94 2.26
N HIS A 220 6.30 -4.09 3.41
CA HIS A 220 6.48 -3.19 4.58
C HIS A 220 7.70 -3.55 5.44
N GLN A 221 8.76 -3.98 4.78
CA GLN A 221 9.94 -4.60 5.38
C GLN A 221 10.99 -3.58 5.85
N PHE A 222 10.98 -2.37 5.29
CA PHE A 222 12.22 -1.61 5.19
C PHE A 222 12.55 -0.69 6.36
N GLU A 223 11.56 -0.17 7.08
CA GLU A 223 11.83 0.64 8.30
C GLU A 223 12.38 -0.24 9.44
N TRP A 224 12.41 -1.55 9.25
CA TRP A 224 12.95 -2.53 10.18
C TRP A 224 14.41 -2.85 9.96
N ARG A 225 15.01 -2.43 8.85
CA ARG A 225 16.37 -2.81 8.46
C ARG A 225 17.36 -2.62 9.62
N ASP A 226 17.39 -1.44 10.23
CA ASP A 226 18.34 -1.13 11.30
C ASP A 226 18.06 -1.89 12.61
N ASP A 227 16.81 -2.31 12.86
CA ASP A 227 16.44 -3.11 14.04
C ASP A 227 16.74 -4.60 13.84
N LEU A 228 16.58 -5.07 12.61
CA LEU A 228 16.83 -6.44 12.18
C LEU A 228 18.30 -6.76 11.99
N ASP A 229 19.12 -5.73 11.81
CA ASP A 229 20.58 -5.82 11.81
C ASP A 229 21.14 -6.44 13.10
N TYR A 230 20.35 -6.42 14.19
CA TYR A 230 20.79 -6.89 15.51
C TYR A 230 20.12 -8.17 16.02
N ASP A 231 18.89 -8.55 15.61
CA ASP A 231 18.22 -9.79 16.07
C ASP A 231 16.90 -10.07 15.31
N TYR A 232 16.95 -10.82 14.19
CA TYR A 232 15.75 -11.24 13.45
C TYR A 232 14.74 -12.01 14.34
N ASP A 233 15.24 -12.90 15.21
CA ASP A 233 14.41 -13.77 16.05
C ASP A 233 13.67 -13.03 17.18
N LYS A 234 14.11 -11.80 17.52
CA LYS A 234 13.53 -10.99 18.60
C LYS A 234 12.65 -9.85 18.07
N LEU A 235 12.26 -9.90 16.80
CA LEU A 235 11.30 -8.96 16.20
C LEU A 235 10.04 -8.77 17.07
N HIS A 236 9.55 -9.85 17.67
CA HIS A 236 8.40 -9.84 18.58
C HIS A 236 8.65 -9.05 19.89
N GLU A 237 9.91 -8.95 20.34
CA GLU A 237 10.32 -8.23 21.56
C GLU A 237 10.59 -6.74 21.31
N TYR A 238 11.14 -6.39 20.14
CA TYR A 238 11.62 -5.03 19.84
C TYR A 238 10.63 -4.14 19.10
N ALA A 239 9.51 -4.69 18.65
CA ALA A 239 8.48 -3.91 18.00
C ALA A 239 7.19 -3.82 18.80
N PRO A 240 6.62 -2.61 18.93
CA PRO A 240 5.25 -2.47 19.36
C PRO A 240 4.33 -2.95 18.23
N TRP A 241 4.17 -4.27 18.09
CA TRP A 241 3.23 -4.86 17.16
C TRP A 241 1.81 -4.49 17.52
N VAL A 242 0.99 -4.29 16.49
CA VAL A 242 -0.45 -4.11 16.63
C VAL A 242 -1.15 -5.21 15.88
N ILE A 243 -2.07 -5.87 16.58
CA ILE A 243 -2.94 -6.88 16.00
C ILE A 243 -4.13 -6.18 15.36
N GLN A 244 -4.28 -6.31 14.05
CA GLN A 244 -5.45 -5.85 13.31
C GLN A 244 -6.43 -6.99 13.13
N LYS A 245 -7.64 -6.82 13.69
CA LYS A 245 -8.81 -7.67 13.44
C LYS A 245 -9.87 -6.88 12.69
N TRP A 246 -10.69 -7.58 11.93
CA TRP A 246 -11.75 -6.98 11.13
C TRP A 246 -13.10 -7.12 11.82
N ASN A 247 -14.02 -6.21 11.51
CA ASN A 247 -15.37 -6.15 12.04
C ASN A 247 -16.32 -5.59 10.96
N LYS A 248 -17.60 -5.44 11.31
CA LYS A 248 -18.64 -5.00 10.37
C LYS A 248 -18.41 -3.57 9.84
N ASP A 249 -17.63 -2.74 10.54
CA ASP A 249 -17.41 -1.34 10.16
C ASP A 249 -16.22 -1.18 9.19
N ASN A 250 -15.21 -2.05 9.30
CA ASN A 250 -13.97 -1.95 8.53
C ASN A 250 -13.80 -3.04 7.45
N LEU A 251 -14.67 -4.06 7.43
CA LEU A 251 -14.77 -5.02 6.34
C LEU A 251 -15.88 -4.58 5.38
N LYS A 252 -15.53 -4.28 4.12
CA LYS A 252 -16.47 -3.74 3.13
C LYS A 252 -16.44 -4.55 1.82
N PRO A 253 -17.55 -4.66 1.09
CA PRO A 253 -17.50 -5.19 -0.27
C PRO A 253 -16.66 -4.26 -1.16
N LEU A 254 -15.90 -4.83 -2.09
CA LEU A 254 -15.21 -4.04 -3.11
C LEU A 254 -16.22 -3.56 -4.17
N GLU A 255 -16.55 -2.28 -4.13
CA GLU A 255 -17.45 -1.64 -5.08
C GLU A 255 -16.70 -1.03 -6.27
N GLU A 256 -17.37 -0.93 -7.43
CA GLU A 256 -16.79 -0.35 -8.65
C GLU A 256 -16.41 1.13 -8.48
N ASP A 257 -17.13 1.87 -7.64
CA ASP A 257 -16.79 3.26 -7.34
C ASP A 257 -15.51 3.38 -6.49
N TYR A 258 -15.19 2.36 -5.67
CA TYR A 258 -13.90 2.32 -4.98
C TYR A 258 -12.78 2.08 -5.99
N LYS A 259 -12.96 1.13 -6.91
CA LYS A 259 -11.99 0.83 -7.98
C LYS A 259 -11.67 2.05 -8.85
N LYS A 260 -12.70 2.84 -9.23
CA LYS A 260 -12.51 4.09 -9.99
C LYS A 260 -11.68 5.12 -9.23
N LYS A 261 -11.96 5.32 -7.93
CA LYS A 261 -11.28 6.35 -7.11
C LYS A 261 -9.78 6.13 -6.96
N ILE A 262 -9.32 4.89 -7.06
CA ILE A 262 -7.92 4.50 -6.80
C ILE A 262 -7.19 4.03 -8.06
N ASN A 263 -7.81 4.25 -9.22
CA ASN A 263 -7.34 3.81 -10.53
C ASN A 263 -6.95 2.31 -10.56
N TRP A 264 -7.89 1.45 -10.15
CA TRP A 264 -7.68 0.00 -9.98
C TRP A 264 -6.99 -0.67 -11.18
N ASN A 265 -7.33 -0.28 -12.40
CA ASN A 265 -6.77 -0.88 -13.62
C ASN A 265 -5.28 -0.62 -13.81
N MET A 266 -4.75 0.44 -13.18
CA MET A 266 -3.30 0.72 -13.18
C MET A 266 -2.57 -0.05 -12.09
N ARG A 267 -3.30 -0.63 -11.12
CA ARG A 267 -2.74 -1.48 -10.07
C ARG A 267 -2.58 -2.90 -10.61
N ASN A 268 -1.47 -3.55 -10.28
CA ASN A 268 -1.28 -4.94 -10.64
C ASN A 268 -1.98 -5.88 -9.63
N ILE A 269 -3.30 -5.98 -9.72
CA ILE A 269 -4.09 -6.85 -8.84
C ILE A 269 -4.88 -7.82 -9.70
N SER A 270 -4.48 -9.10 -9.69
CA SER A 270 -5.22 -10.15 -10.37
C SER A 270 -6.66 -10.22 -9.85
N PRO A 271 -7.69 -10.31 -10.72
CA PRO A 271 -9.09 -10.31 -10.30
C PRO A 271 -9.58 -11.68 -9.78
N PHE A 272 -9.01 -12.80 -10.22
CA PHE A 272 -9.51 -14.14 -9.88
C PHE A 272 -8.67 -14.83 -8.79
N PRO A 273 -9.26 -15.78 -8.02
CA PRO A 273 -8.51 -16.67 -7.15
C PRO A 273 -7.47 -17.48 -7.95
N LYS A 274 -6.36 -17.78 -7.30
CA LYS A 274 -5.19 -18.39 -7.96
C LYS A 274 -5.13 -19.90 -7.80
N LEU A 275 -5.69 -20.43 -6.72
CA LEU A 275 -5.61 -21.85 -6.39
C LEU A 275 -6.97 -22.55 -6.56
N ASN A 276 -6.89 -23.84 -6.81
CA ASN A 276 -8.04 -24.75 -6.86
C ASN A 276 -7.90 -25.77 -5.72
N PRO A 277 -8.49 -25.51 -4.54
CA PRO A 277 -8.32 -26.34 -3.34
C PRO A 277 -9.04 -27.71 -3.41
N TRP A 278 -9.75 -27.99 -4.50
CA TRP A 278 -10.36 -29.30 -4.78
C TRP A 278 -9.45 -30.19 -5.65
N GLU A 279 -8.32 -29.69 -6.13
CA GLU A 279 -7.33 -30.51 -6.83
C GLU A 279 -6.45 -31.27 -5.83
N GLU A 280 -5.93 -32.43 -6.25
CA GLU A 280 -4.91 -33.15 -5.50
C GLU A 280 -3.65 -32.29 -5.35
N ASP A 281 -2.96 -32.41 -4.20
CA ASP A 281 -1.74 -31.65 -3.88
C ASP A 281 -1.86 -30.12 -4.06
N PHE A 282 -3.04 -29.54 -3.83
CA PHE A 282 -3.26 -28.09 -3.99
C PHE A 282 -2.29 -27.21 -3.17
N GLU A 283 -1.75 -27.72 -2.06
CA GLU A 283 -0.76 -27.02 -1.24
C GLU A 283 0.57 -26.78 -1.99
N GLN A 284 0.85 -27.57 -3.03
CA GLN A 284 2.04 -27.45 -3.88
C GLN A 284 1.80 -26.57 -5.11
N GLN A 285 0.56 -26.13 -5.37
CA GLN A 285 0.28 -25.21 -6.46
C GLN A 285 1.03 -23.90 -6.23
N THR A 286 1.84 -23.52 -7.22
CA THR A 286 2.57 -22.26 -7.22
C THR A 286 1.91 -21.26 -8.14
N TYR A 287 1.89 -20.00 -7.74
CA TYR A 287 1.53 -18.90 -8.61
C TYR A 287 2.65 -17.88 -8.64
N GLN A 288 3.07 -17.53 -9.86
CA GLN A 288 4.01 -16.44 -10.13
C GLN A 288 3.23 -15.32 -10.80
N ASP A 289 3.20 -14.15 -10.19
CA ASP A 289 2.53 -12.98 -10.77
C ASP A 289 3.39 -12.40 -11.91
N PRO A 290 2.98 -12.52 -13.19
CA PRO A 290 3.80 -12.07 -14.32
C PRO A 290 3.97 -10.55 -14.37
N ASN A 291 3.21 -9.81 -13.57
CA ASN A 291 3.23 -8.35 -13.54
C ASN A 291 3.72 -7.82 -12.18
N ALA A 292 4.27 -8.66 -11.30
CA ALA A 292 4.71 -8.28 -9.95
C ALA A 292 5.58 -7.02 -9.95
N TYR A 293 6.55 -6.96 -10.87
CA TYR A 293 7.49 -5.85 -11.01
C TYR A 293 7.01 -4.72 -11.93
N ARG A 294 5.71 -4.64 -12.25
CA ARG A 294 5.21 -3.61 -13.18
C ARG A 294 5.44 -2.20 -12.68
N GLU A 295 5.16 -1.93 -11.41
CA GLU A 295 5.42 -0.61 -10.82
C GLU A 295 6.91 -0.28 -10.86
N GLU A 296 7.77 -1.21 -10.42
CA GLU A 296 9.22 -1.04 -10.47
C GLU A 296 9.73 -0.79 -11.89
N THR A 297 9.20 -1.51 -12.87
CA THR A 297 9.54 -1.34 -14.29
C THR A 297 9.22 0.07 -14.76
N ILE A 298 8.01 0.55 -14.49
CA ILE A 298 7.61 1.93 -14.84
C ILE A 298 8.52 2.95 -14.16
N ILE A 299 8.82 2.78 -12.86
CA ILE A 299 9.72 3.69 -12.14
C ILE A 299 11.12 3.70 -12.76
N ASN A 300 11.67 2.52 -13.07
CA ASN A 300 12.99 2.37 -13.67
C ASN A 300 13.04 2.96 -15.09
N GLU A 301 11.98 2.81 -15.90
CA GLU A 301 11.86 3.47 -17.20
C GLU A 301 11.91 4.99 -17.08
N VAL A 302 11.18 5.57 -16.13
CA VAL A 302 11.18 7.03 -15.88
C VAL A 302 12.55 7.51 -15.43
N ILE A 303 13.18 6.78 -14.51
CA ILE A 303 14.54 7.05 -14.07
C ILE A 303 15.49 7.07 -15.27
N ASN A 304 15.48 6.02 -16.08
CA ASN A 304 16.36 5.88 -17.23
C ASN A 304 16.15 7.01 -18.25
N LYS A 305 14.89 7.38 -18.50
CA LYS A 305 14.52 8.40 -19.49
C LYS A 305 14.88 9.84 -19.07
N ILE A 306 14.74 10.16 -17.78
CA ILE A 306 14.89 11.55 -17.29
C ILE A 306 16.27 11.80 -16.67
N ILE A 307 16.81 10.79 -15.98
CA ILE A 307 18.06 10.91 -15.20
C ILE A 307 19.25 10.31 -15.97
N GLY A 308 19.02 9.27 -16.77
CA GLY A 308 20.03 8.53 -17.53
C GLY A 308 20.35 7.17 -16.91
N THR A 309 20.75 6.20 -17.74
CA THR A 309 21.01 4.80 -17.35
C THR A 309 22.31 4.61 -16.57
N ASP A 310 23.20 5.59 -16.65
CA ASP A 310 24.55 5.62 -16.09
C ASP A 310 24.62 6.23 -14.67
N LYS A 311 23.49 6.66 -14.11
CA LYS A 311 23.41 7.27 -12.77
C LYS A 311 22.68 6.40 -11.77
N GLU A 312 23.39 5.99 -10.73
CA GLU A 312 22.79 5.31 -9.58
C GLU A 312 22.14 6.32 -8.62
N ILE A 313 20.83 6.19 -8.42
CA ILE A 313 20.06 7.06 -7.51
C ILE A 313 20.20 6.56 -6.08
N LYS A 314 20.97 7.26 -5.24
CA LYS A 314 21.17 6.88 -3.83
C LYS A 314 20.63 7.92 -2.85
N LYS A 315 20.62 9.20 -3.23
CA LYS A 315 20.26 10.33 -2.35
C LYS A 315 19.26 11.24 -3.03
N ILE A 316 18.45 11.94 -2.22
CA ILE A 316 17.43 12.88 -2.72
C ILE A 316 18.05 13.98 -3.60
N ARG A 317 19.27 14.41 -3.29
CA ARG A 317 20.01 15.40 -4.11
C ARG A 317 20.23 14.94 -5.55
N ASP A 318 20.29 13.64 -5.80
CA ASP A 318 20.58 13.07 -7.12
C ASP A 318 19.39 13.25 -8.08
N ILE A 319 18.18 13.47 -7.53
CA ILE A 319 16.93 13.60 -8.29
C ILE A 319 16.26 14.96 -8.14
N LYS A 320 16.75 15.82 -7.23
CA LYS A 320 16.08 17.05 -6.81
C LYS A 320 15.70 17.96 -7.97
N ASP A 321 16.63 18.19 -8.89
CA ASP A 321 16.44 19.10 -10.02
C ASP A 321 15.59 18.48 -11.16
N LYS A 322 15.24 17.19 -11.04
CA LYS A 322 14.45 16.42 -12.01
C LYS A 322 13.06 16.06 -11.52
N LEU A 323 12.70 16.42 -10.28
CA LEU A 323 11.40 16.06 -9.69
C LEU A 323 10.21 16.64 -10.47
N LEU A 324 10.34 17.85 -11.01
CA LEU A 324 9.28 18.46 -11.81
C LEU A 324 9.08 17.73 -13.14
N ASP A 325 10.17 17.34 -13.81
CA ASP A 325 10.14 16.57 -15.05
C ASP A 325 9.52 15.19 -14.83
N ILE A 326 9.92 14.51 -13.74
CA ILE A 326 9.36 13.21 -13.32
C ILE A 326 7.86 13.32 -13.05
N LYS A 327 7.45 14.36 -12.30
CA LYS A 327 6.03 14.60 -11.99
C LYS A 327 5.21 14.86 -13.26
N ALA A 328 5.74 15.66 -14.19
CA ALA A 328 5.09 15.93 -15.47
C ALA A 328 4.92 14.65 -16.29
N TYR A 329 5.97 13.82 -16.35
CA TYR A 329 5.94 12.55 -17.06
C TYR A 329 4.86 11.59 -16.53
N PHE A 330 4.77 11.41 -15.21
CA PHE A 330 3.72 10.57 -14.63
C PHE A 330 2.32 11.11 -14.86
N ARG A 331 2.13 12.43 -14.86
CA ARG A 331 0.85 13.05 -15.19
C ARG A 331 0.43 12.70 -16.62
N ASP A 332 1.37 12.71 -17.55
CA ASP A 332 1.10 12.39 -18.96
C ASP A 332 0.74 10.90 -19.14
N ILE A 333 1.41 9.98 -18.40
CA ILE A 333 1.02 8.55 -18.34
C ILE A 333 -0.38 8.36 -17.75
N SER A 334 -0.76 9.19 -16.77
CA SER A 334 -2.06 9.08 -16.09
C SER A 334 -3.25 9.52 -16.93
N THR A 335 -3.00 10.18 -18.06
CA THR A 335 -4.05 10.67 -18.95
C THR A 335 -4.39 9.55 -19.94
N PRO A 336 -5.64 9.08 -20.04
CA PRO A 336 -6.00 8.12 -21.07
C PRO A 336 -5.66 8.73 -22.42
N GLN A 337 -4.72 8.11 -23.14
CA GLN A 337 -4.49 8.51 -24.52
C GLN A 337 -5.79 8.25 -25.27
N PRO A 338 -6.30 9.21 -26.05
CA PRO A 338 -7.38 8.91 -26.97
C PRO A 338 -6.91 7.76 -27.86
N LEU A 339 -7.74 6.72 -28.01
CA LEU A 339 -7.52 5.68 -29.00
C LEU A 339 -7.26 6.36 -30.35
N ASN A 340 -5.99 6.43 -30.76
CA ASN A 340 -5.66 6.74 -32.14
C ASN A 340 -6.10 5.52 -32.95
N LEU A 341 -7.27 5.64 -33.56
CA LEU A 341 -7.85 4.71 -34.53
C LEU A 341 -7.02 4.58 -35.83
N HIS A 342 -5.72 4.91 -35.79
CA HIS A 342 -4.84 4.88 -36.96
C HIS A 342 -3.85 3.73 -37.02
N ASP A 343 -3.69 2.94 -35.94
CA ASP A 343 -2.80 1.76 -35.96
C ASP A 343 -3.54 0.41 -36.01
N ALA A 344 -4.84 0.41 -36.34
CA ALA A 344 -5.63 -0.81 -36.56
C ALA A 344 -5.46 -1.42 -37.97
N ASN A 345 -4.45 -0.99 -38.73
CA ASN A 345 -4.13 -1.54 -40.04
C ASN A 345 -2.61 -1.63 -40.21
N GLU A 346 -1.98 -2.56 -39.51
CA GLU A 346 -0.83 -3.27 -40.07
C GLU A 346 -0.67 -4.59 -39.30
N GLY A 347 -1.16 -5.66 -39.93
CA GLY A 347 -1.06 -6.99 -39.37
C GLY A 347 0.38 -7.46 -39.31
N THR A 348 0.70 -8.26 -38.30
CA THR A 348 1.67 -9.34 -38.48
C THR A 348 1.38 -10.45 -37.47
N SER A 349 1.01 -11.59 -38.05
CA SER A 349 0.86 -12.91 -37.47
C SER A 349 2.10 -13.34 -36.68
N TYR A 350 1.90 -13.88 -35.48
CA TYR A 350 2.77 -14.93 -34.96
C TYR A 350 1.92 -16.04 -34.32
N TYR A 351 2.22 -17.25 -34.77
CA TYR A 351 1.67 -18.54 -34.38
C TYR A 351 1.91 -18.88 -32.91
#